data_AF-A0AAW2W4S3-F1
#
_entry.id   AF-A0AAW2W4S3-F1
#
_cell.length_a   1.000
_cell.length_b   1.000
_cell.length_c   1.000
_cell.angle_alpha   90.00
_cell.angle_beta   90.00
_cell.angle_gamma   90.00
#
_symmetry.space_group_name_H-M   'P 1'
#
loop_
_entity.id
_entity.type
_entity.pdbx_description
1 polymer ?
#
loop_
_entity_poly.entity_id
_entity_poly.type
_entity_poly.pdbx_seq_one_letter_code
_entity_poly.pdbx_strand_id
1 'polypeptide(L)'
;MFLKLLEAVLKTGNRMNVGTNRGDAHAFKLDTLLKLVDVKGADGKTTLLHFVVQEIIRSEGARLQENSSTNDDAKCRKLGLQVVSALSSELSNVKKAAVMDAEVLSSDVSKLSRGIENIRDIVRLNETTSLDETSGRKFPNAMNSFMKRAEEEIIRIQAQESVALSLVKEITEYFHGNSAKEEAHPFRIFMVVRDFLTILDRVCKEVGMINERTIVSSAHKFPSRLIQCYSKPWGGCISGNLHRRMMRAFPLMLDADTR
;
A
#
# COMPACT_ATOMS: atom_id res chain seq x y z
N MET A 1 5.78 -8.87 0.76
CA MET A 1 6.52 -8.16 1.85
C MET A 1 5.63 -7.26 2.75
N PHE A 2 4.55 -6.68 2.23
CA PHE A 2 3.74 -5.65 2.94
C PHE A 2 3.34 -5.98 4.39
N LEU A 3 2.75 -7.16 4.65
CA LEU A 3 2.31 -7.55 6.00
C LEU A 3 3.45 -7.59 7.02
N LYS A 4 4.65 -8.04 6.63
CA LYS A 4 5.83 -8.02 7.49
C LYS A 4 6.24 -6.60 7.88
N LEU A 5 6.10 -5.65 6.95
CA LEU A 5 6.34 -4.25 7.24
C LEU A 5 5.33 -3.73 8.25
N LEU A 6 4.03 -4.04 8.07
CA LEU A 6 2.99 -3.65 9.03
C LEU A 6 3.28 -4.23 10.42
N GLU A 7 3.66 -5.51 10.50
CA GLU A 7 4.05 -6.16 11.75
C GLU A 7 5.27 -5.49 12.40
N ALA A 8 6.29 -5.14 11.61
CA ALA A 8 7.47 -4.44 12.12
C ALA A 8 7.11 -3.04 12.66
N VAL A 9 6.22 -2.31 11.98
CA VAL A 9 5.68 -1.03 12.45
C VAL A 9 4.92 -1.22 13.76
N LEU A 10 4.03 -2.21 13.86
CA LEU A 10 3.25 -2.49 15.07
C LEU A 10 4.15 -2.82 16.26
N LYS A 11 5.11 -3.75 16.07
CA LYS A 11 6.07 -4.13 17.13
C LYS A 11 6.91 -2.95 17.58
N THR A 12 7.35 -2.11 16.64
CA THR A 12 8.12 -0.90 16.93
C THR A 12 7.27 0.11 17.71
N GLY A 13 6.04 0.35 17.27
CA GLY A 13 5.06 1.19 17.95
C GLY A 13 4.79 0.73 19.37
N ASN A 14 4.46 -0.55 19.57
CA ASN A 14 4.21 -1.11 20.91
C ASN A 14 5.41 -0.95 21.83
N ARG A 15 6.63 -1.24 21.35
CA ARG A 15 7.86 -1.07 22.12
C ARG A 15 8.11 0.40 22.50
N MET A 16 7.73 1.33 21.64
CA MET A 16 7.84 2.77 21.87
C MET A 16 6.70 3.35 22.72
N ASN A 17 5.68 2.57 23.06
CA ASN A 17 4.54 3.04 23.85
C ASN A 17 4.31 2.20 25.11
N VAL A 18 5.31 1.40 25.50
CA VAL A 18 5.29 0.63 26.76
C VAL A 18 4.98 1.55 27.94
N GLY A 19 4.01 1.17 28.76
CA GLY A 19 3.57 1.95 29.93
C GLY A 19 2.64 3.11 29.60
N THR A 20 2.19 3.26 28.36
CA THR A 20 1.14 4.21 27.95
C THR A 20 -0.13 3.48 27.56
N ASN A 21 -1.25 4.20 27.45
CA ASN A 21 -2.53 3.65 26.94
C ASN A 21 -2.50 3.26 25.45
N ARG A 22 -1.39 3.52 24.74
CA ARG A 22 -1.15 3.14 23.34
C ARG A 22 -0.12 2.03 23.19
N GLY A 23 0.41 1.51 24.29
CA GLY A 23 1.19 0.27 24.29
C GLY A 23 0.27 -0.93 24.12
N ASP A 24 0.85 -2.06 23.70
CA ASP A 24 0.13 -3.34 23.54
C ASP A 24 -1.04 -3.29 22.55
N ALA A 25 -0.91 -2.48 21.49
CA ALA A 25 -1.88 -2.48 20.41
C ALA A 25 -1.82 -3.79 19.62
N HIS A 26 -2.98 -4.28 19.19
CA HIS A 26 -3.09 -5.47 18.35
C HIS A 26 -3.12 -5.13 16.86
N ALA A 27 -3.53 -3.91 16.52
CA ALA A 27 -3.62 -3.41 15.15
C ALA A 27 -3.45 -1.89 15.12
N PHE A 28 -3.38 -1.32 13.92
CA PHE A 28 -3.36 0.12 13.69
C PHE A 28 -4.04 0.46 12.37
N LYS A 29 -4.68 1.64 12.30
CA LYS A 29 -5.28 2.15 11.06
C LYS A 29 -4.22 2.45 10.02
N LEU A 30 -4.49 2.14 8.75
CA LEU A 30 -3.48 2.24 7.68
C LEU A 30 -2.93 3.67 7.48
N ASP A 31 -3.72 4.71 7.74
CA ASP A 31 -3.31 6.13 7.71
C ASP A 31 -2.12 6.44 8.63
N THR A 32 -1.94 5.64 9.67
CA THR A 32 -0.79 5.71 10.57
C THR A 32 0.53 5.59 9.81
N LEU A 33 0.57 4.84 8.70
CA LEU A 33 1.78 4.68 7.89
C LEU A 33 2.31 6.03 7.37
N LEU A 34 1.42 6.96 7.02
CA LEU A 34 1.80 8.27 6.49
C LEU A 34 2.41 9.18 7.55
N LYS A 35 2.13 8.93 8.83
CA LYS A 35 2.65 9.71 9.96
C LYS A 35 4.06 9.26 10.40
N LEU A 36 4.55 8.11 9.92
CA LEU A 36 5.86 7.55 10.32
C LEU A 36 7.05 8.43 9.92
N VAL A 37 6.89 9.28 8.91
CA VAL A 37 7.93 10.22 8.45
C VAL A 37 8.04 11.48 9.30
N ASP A 38 6.97 11.81 10.04
CA ASP A 38 6.94 13.00 10.88
C ASP A 38 7.63 12.75 12.23
N VAL A 39 7.69 11.47 12.65
CA VAL A 39 8.40 11.05 13.85
C VAL A 39 9.90 11.00 13.56
N LYS A 40 10.58 12.10 13.88
CA LYS A 40 12.02 12.27 13.63
C LYS A 40 12.86 12.06 14.88
N GLY A 41 14.09 11.61 14.64
CA GLY A 41 15.13 11.52 15.65
C GLY A 41 15.73 12.87 16.02
N ALA A 42 16.68 12.85 16.96
CA ALA A 42 17.34 14.06 17.45
C ALA A 42 18.14 14.82 16.38
N ASP A 43 18.54 14.13 15.30
CA ASP A 43 19.22 14.72 14.15
C ASP A 43 18.26 15.49 13.22
N GLY A 44 16.94 15.40 13.43
CA GLY A 44 15.92 16.00 12.58
C GLY A 44 15.85 15.41 11.16
N LYS A 45 16.63 14.37 10.88
CA LYS A 45 16.81 13.78 9.55
C LYS A 45 16.29 12.36 9.50
N THR A 46 16.67 11.53 10.48
CA THR A 46 16.29 10.12 10.50
C THR A 46 14.88 9.98 11.07
N THR A 47 13.96 9.41 10.30
CA THR A 47 12.56 9.18 10.72
C THR A 47 12.40 7.80 11.34
N LEU A 48 11.29 7.53 12.01
CA LEU A 48 10.98 6.20 12.52
C LEU A 48 10.94 5.14 11.40
N LEU A 49 10.43 5.52 10.22
CA LEU A 49 10.41 4.63 9.06
C LEU A 49 11.81 4.18 8.64
N HIS A 50 12.84 5.04 8.76
CA HIS A 50 14.23 4.64 8.49
C HIS A 50 14.67 3.50 9.42
N PHE A 51 14.34 3.60 10.71
CA PHE A 51 14.69 2.55 11.68
C PHE A 51 13.95 1.23 11.38
N VAL A 52 12.65 1.30 11.08
CA VAL A 52 11.86 0.12 10.70
C VAL A 52 12.43 -0.55 9.45
N VAL A 53 12.74 0.23 8.41
CA VAL A 53 13.33 -0.27 7.16
C VAL A 53 14.70 -0.91 7.42
N GLN A 54 15.57 -0.26 8.20
CA GLN A 54 16.88 -0.82 8.54
C GLN A 54 16.78 -2.16 9.26
N GLU A 55 15.81 -2.31 10.16
CA GLU A 55 15.60 -3.55 10.90
C GLU A 55 15.09 -4.67 9.98
N ILE A 56 14.15 -4.38 9.07
CA ILE A 56 13.69 -5.35 8.07
C ILE A 56 14.83 -5.76 7.13
N ILE A 57 15.65 -4.81 6.68
CA ILE A 57 16.84 -5.08 5.85
C ILE A 57 17.77 -6.05 6.57
N ARG A 58 18.03 -5.83 7.86
CA ARG A 58 18.89 -6.70 8.67
C ARG A 58 18.30 -8.10 8.80
N SER A 59 17.01 -8.23 9.10
CA SER A 59 16.38 -9.55 9.27
C SER A 59 16.27 -10.34 7.97
N GLU A 60 15.89 -9.67 6.87
CA GLU A 60 15.73 -10.32 5.56
C GLU A 60 17.09 -10.64 4.93
N GLY A 61 18.08 -9.77 5.10
CA GLY A 61 19.46 -10.02 4.68
C GLY A 61 20.05 -11.26 5.36
N ALA A 62 19.90 -11.37 6.68
CA ALA A 62 20.42 -12.51 7.44
C ALA A 62 19.79 -13.83 6.97
N ARG A 63 18.47 -13.83 6.78
CA ARG A 63 17.71 -14.99 6.28
C ARG A 63 18.18 -15.46 4.90
N LEU A 64 18.56 -14.53 4.02
CA LEU A 64 19.04 -14.86 2.67
C LEU A 64 20.53 -15.27 2.65
N GLN A 65 21.29 -14.96 3.71
CA GLN A 65 22.71 -15.25 3.83
C GLN A 65 23.00 -16.64 4.42
N GLU A 66 22.03 -17.30 5.06
CA GLU A 66 22.17 -18.65 5.65
C GLU A 66 22.72 -19.72 4.67
N ASN A 67 22.69 -19.44 3.36
CA ASN A 67 23.24 -20.31 2.30
C ASN A 67 24.69 -19.99 1.89
N SER A 68 25.41 -19.09 2.56
CA SER A 68 26.78 -18.70 2.21
C SER A 68 27.72 -18.60 3.40
N SER A 69 28.87 -19.27 3.32
CA SER A 69 29.90 -19.40 4.37
C SER A 69 30.74 -18.15 4.64
N THR A 70 30.32 -16.98 4.14
CA THR A 70 31.04 -15.71 4.34
C THR A 70 30.13 -14.70 5.03
N ASN A 71 30.59 -14.19 6.18
CA ASN A 71 29.88 -13.23 7.02
C ASN A 71 30.04 -11.80 6.43
N ASP A 72 29.62 -11.61 5.18
CA ASP A 72 29.66 -10.32 4.49
C ASP A 72 28.40 -9.50 4.84
N ASP A 73 28.53 -8.70 5.89
CA ASP A 73 27.53 -7.75 6.35
C ASP A 73 27.05 -6.77 5.26
N ALA A 74 27.92 -6.43 4.28
CA ALA A 74 27.54 -5.53 3.19
C ALA A 74 26.61 -6.25 2.20
N LYS A 75 26.93 -7.50 1.85
CA LYS A 75 26.06 -8.34 1.01
C LYS A 75 24.73 -8.60 1.68
N CYS A 76 24.73 -8.88 2.98
CA CYS A 76 23.53 -9.06 3.81
C CYS A 76 22.58 -7.85 3.70
N ARG A 77 23.10 -6.64 3.97
CA ARG A 77 22.32 -5.40 3.87
C ARG A 77 21.83 -5.14 2.45
N LYS A 78 22.63 -5.45 1.43
CA LYS A 78 22.24 -5.30 0.03
C LYS A 78 21.06 -6.20 -0.34
N LEU A 79 21.12 -7.47 0.05
CA LEU A 79 20.03 -8.43 -0.19
C LEU A 79 18.75 -7.99 0.53
N GLY A 80 18.83 -7.64 1.82
CA GLY A 80 17.68 -7.15 2.57
C GLY A 80 17.05 -5.89 1.96
N LEU A 81 17.87 -4.93 1.50
CA LEU A 81 17.40 -3.72 0.83
C LEU A 81 16.68 -4.03 -0.49
N GLN A 82 17.17 -5.01 -1.27
CA GLN A 82 16.48 -5.46 -2.49
C GLN A 82 15.08 -5.99 -2.18
N VAL A 83 14.92 -6.78 -1.11
CA VAL A 83 13.59 -7.30 -0.74
C VAL A 83 12.62 -6.18 -0.35
N VAL A 84 13.06 -5.21 0.47
CA VAL A 84 12.18 -4.11 0.90
C VAL A 84 11.84 -3.18 -0.27
N SER A 85 12.82 -2.85 -1.12
CA SER A 85 12.61 -1.98 -2.29
C SER A 85 11.74 -2.62 -3.38
N ALA A 86 11.67 -3.95 -3.46
CA ALA A 86 10.78 -4.64 -4.39
C ALA A 86 9.29 -4.45 -4.06
N LEU A 87 8.93 -4.13 -2.81
CA LEU A 87 7.55 -3.99 -2.36
C LEU A 87 6.72 -2.99 -3.20
N SER A 88 7.35 -1.89 -3.63
CA SER A 88 6.71 -0.88 -4.48
C SER A 88 6.28 -1.42 -5.84
N SER A 89 7.00 -2.42 -6.37
CA SER A 89 6.67 -3.13 -7.61
C SER A 89 5.66 -4.26 -7.40
N GLU A 90 5.75 -4.99 -6.28
CA GLU A 90 4.78 -6.02 -5.87
C GLU A 90 3.35 -5.44 -5.81
N LEU A 91 3.22 -4.19 -5.35
CA LEU A 91 1.95 -3.49 -5.20
C LEU A 91 1.66 -2.48 -6.32
N SER A 92 2.15 -2.72 -7.54
CA SER A 92 1.94 -1.82 -8.68
C SER A 92 0.47 -1.58 -9.03
N ASN A 93 -0.39 -2.59 -8.87
CA ASN A 93 -1.83 -2.45 -9.10
C ASN A 93 -2.52 -1.54 -8.07
N VAL A 94 -1.99 -1.42 -6.85
CA VAL A 94 -2.50 -0.48 -5.85
C VAL A 94 -2.35 0.96 -6.34
N LYS A 95 -1.23 1.28 -7.02
CA LYS A 95 -1.00 2.61 -7.59
C LYS A 95 -2.01 2.95 -8.70
N LYS A 96 -2.40 1.94 -9.49
CA LYS A 96 -3.44 2.08 -10.52
C LYS A 96 -4.84 2.25 -9.89
N ALA A 97 -5.16 1.46 -8.87
CA ALA A 97 -6.43 1.58 -8.16
C ALA A 97 -6.58 2.93 -7.44
N ALA A 98 -5.48 3.47 -6.89
CA ALA A 98 -5.45 4.75 -6.18
C ALA A 98 -5.74 5.98 -7.05
N VAL A 99 -5.76 5.86 -8.37
CA VAL A 99 -6.11 6.96 -9.30
C VAL A 99 -7.49 6.76 -9.95
N MET A 100 -8.19 5.69 -9.61
CA MET A 100 -9.57 5.46 -10.05
C MET A 100 -10.53 6.35 -9.27
N ASP A 101 -11.65 6.69 -9.88
CA ASP A 101 -12.77 7.38 -9.25
C ASP A 101 -13.98 6.44 -9.29
N ALA A 102 -14.56 6.17 -8.10
CA ALA A 102 -15.65 5.21 -7.96
C ALA A 102 -16.95 5.74 -8.57
N GLU A 103 -17.24 7.03 -8.45
CA GLU A 103 -18.45 7.64 -8.99
C GLU A 103 -18.38 7.68 -10.51
N VAL A 104 -17.21 8.01 -11.07
CA VAL A 104 -16.98 7.96 -12.52
C VAL A 104 -17.14 6.54 -13.04
N LEU A 105 -16.57 5.54 -12.37
CA LEU A 105 -16.71 4.13 -12.73
C LEU A 105 -18.19 3.71 -12.77
N SER A 106 -18.94 3.98 -11.70
CA SER A 106 -20.37 3.64 -11.64
C SER A 106 -21.21 4.42 -12.65
N SER A 107 -20.84 5.67 -12.92
CA SER A 107 -21.47 6.48 -13.96
C SER A 107 -21.27 5.87 -15.35
N ASP A 108 -20.06 5.43 -15.66
CA ASP A 108 -19.72 4.86 -16.97
C ASP A 108 -20.38 3.49 -17.18
N VAL A 109 -20.42 2.63 -16.17
CA VAL A 109 -21.16 1.37 -16.23
C VAL A 109 -22.66 1.63 -16.42
N SER A 110 -23.23 2.60 -15.70
CA SER A 110 -24.64 2.99 -15.87
C SER A 110 -24.94 3.56 -17.27
N LYS A 111 -24.01 4.32 -17.85
CA LYS A 111 -24.14 4.83 -19.23
C LYS A 111 -24.13 3.72 -20.26
N LEU A 112 -23.33 2.66 -20.07
CA LEU A 112 -23.35 1.49 -20.96
C LEU A 112 -24.72 0.81 -20.93
N SER A 113 -25.27 0.56 -19.73
CA SER A 113 -26.58 -0.07 -19.57
C SER A 113 -27.71 0.75 -20.19
N ARG A 114 -27.73 2.07 -19.95
CA ARG A 114 -28.72 2.95 -20.58
C ARG A 114 -28.51 3.09 -22.10
N GLY A 115 -27.26 3.08 -22.55
CA GLY A 115 -26.93 3.14 -23.97
C GLY A 115 -27.51 1.96 -24.73
N ILE A 116 -27.43 0.74 -24.17
CA ILE A 116 -27.98 -0.44 -24.84
C ILE A 116 -29.52 -0.48 -24.84
N GLU A 117 -30.16 0.03 -23.79
CA GLU A 117 -31.61 0.22 -23.74
C GLU A 117 -32.10 1.19 -24.83
N ASN A 118 -31.42 2.33 -24.99
CA ASN A 118 -31.74 3.29 -26.04
C ASN A 118 -31.63 2.69 -27.44
N ILE A 119 -30.58 1.88 -27.70
CA ILE A 119 -30.41 1.20 -28.99
C ILE A 119 -31.55 0.21 -29.21
N ARG A 120 -31.94 -0.55 -28.18
CA ARG A 120 -33.06 -1.49 -28.25
C ARG A 120 -34.37 -0.80 -28.66
N ASP A 121 -34.66 0.37 -28.10
CA ASP A 121 -35.86 1.12 -28.44
C ASP A 121 -35.82 1.65 -29.88
N ILE A 122 -34.66 2.12 -30.36
CA ILE A 122 -34.49 2.58 -31.75
C ILE A 122 -34.66 1.43 -32.74
N VAL A 123 -34.15 0.23 -32.44
CA VAL A 123 -34.33 -0.95 -33.30
C VAL A 123 -35.80 -1.34 -33.40
N ARG A 124 -36.51 -1.37 -32.27
CA ARG A 124 -37.95 -1.68 -32.23
C ARG A 124 -38.77 -0.67 -33.05
N LEU A 125 -38.45 0.62 -32.96
CA LEU A 125 -39.12 1.66 -33.75
C LEU A 125 -38.86 1.52 -35.26
N ASN A 126 -37.65 1.14 -35.65
CA ASN A 126 -37.32 0.91 -37.06
C ASN A 126 -38.03 -0.33 -37.62
N GLU A 127 -38.16 -1.39 -36.82
CA GLU A 127 -38.88 -2.61 -37.20
C GLU A 127 -40.37 -2.34 -37.45
N THR A 128 -41.01 -1.45 -36.70
CA THR A 128 -42.43 -1.11 -36.87
C THR A 128 -42.73 -0.13 -38.01
N THR A 129 -41.73 0.62 -38.48
CA THR A 129 -41.89 1.67 -39.50
C THR A 129 -41.56 1.19 -40.92
N SER A 130 -40.82 0.08 -41.06
CA SER A 130 -40.29 -0.40 -42.35
C SER A 130 -41.29 -1.29 -43.09
N LEU A 131 -41.95 -0.77 -44.14
CA LEU A 131 -42.90 -1.50 -45.00
C LEU A 131 -42.26 -2.34 -46.13
N ASP A 132 -40.94 -2.31 -46.31
CA ASP A 132 -40.26 -2.94 -47.45
C ASP A 132 -39.53 -4.24 -47.06
N GLU A 133 -40.04 -5.38 -47.54
CA GLU A 133 -39.80 -6.72 -46.98
C GLU A 133 -38.41 -7.33 -47.24
N THR A 134 -37.56 -6.75 -48.09
CA THR A 134 -36.37 -7.47 -48.59
C THR A 134 -35.03 -6.76 -48.31
N SER A 135 -35.01 -5.42 -48.27
CA SER A 135 -33.77 -4.64 -48.04
C SER A 135 -33.61 -4.12 -46.61
N GLY A 136 -34.72 -3.87 -45.89
CA GLY A 136 -34.74 -3.28 -44.54
C GLY A 136 -34.31 -4.20 -43.39
N ARG A 137 -34.30 -5.53 -43.59
CA ARG A 137 -34.02 -6.50 -42.51
C ARG A 137 -32.54 -6.64 -42.10
N LYS A 138 -31.60 -6.14 -42.92
CA LYS A 138 -30.16 -6.28 -42.64
C LYS A 138 -29.73 -5.51 -41.38
N PHE A 139 -30.27 -4.31 -41.18
CA PHE A 139 -29.94 -3.48 -40.02
C PHE A 139 -30.52 -4.05 -38.71
N PRO A 140 -31.81 -4.37 -38.60
CA PRO A 140 -32.36 -5.00 -37.39
C PRO A 140 -31.65 -6.31 -37.03
N ASN A 141 -31.36 -7.18 -38.01
CA ASN A 141 -30.66 -8.44 -37.75
C ASN A 141 -29.23 -8.24 -37.21
N ALA A 142 -28.49 -7.30 -37.81
CA ALA A 142 -27.15 -6.94 -37.33
C ALA A 142 -27.20 -6.33 -35.92
N MET A 143 -28.17 -5.44 -35.67
CA MET A 143 -28.31 -4.77 -34.39
C MET A 143 -28.79 -5.71 -33.28
N ASN A 144 -29.72 -6.61 -33.56
CA ASN A 144 -30.13 -7.67 -32.61
C ASN A 144 -28.95 -8.57 -32.21
N SER A 145 -28.07 -8.89 -33.17
CA SER A 145 -26.85 -9.66 -32.89
C SER A 145 -25.83 -8.88 -32.05
N PHE A 146 -25.69 -7.57 -32.31
CA PHE A 146 -24.86 -6.68 -31.49
C PHE A 146 -25.42 -6.56 -30.07
N MET A 147 -26.71 -6.30 -29.93
CA MET A 147 -27.38 -6.11 -28.64
C MET A 147 -27.25 -7.34 -27.76
N LYS A 148 -27.50 -8.53 -28.31
CA LYS A 148 -27.33 -9.78 -27.56
C LYS A 148 -25.94 -9.88 -26.92
N ARG A 149 -24.88 -9.61 -27.69
CA ARG A 149 -23.50 -9.65 -27.17
C ARG A 149 -23.25 -8.52 -26.16
N ALA A 150 -23.68 -7.30 -26.49
CA ALA A 150 -23.46 -6.14 -25.64
C ALA A 150 -24.15 -6.29 -24.27
N GLU A 151 -25.39 -6.80 -24.24
CA GLU A 151 -26.13 -7.05 -23.01
C GLU A 151 -25.41 -8.08 -22.12
N GLU A 152 -24.92 -9.17 -22.71
CA GLU A 152 -24.13 -10.17 -22.00
C GLU A 152 -22.85 -9.55 -21.40
N GLU A 153 -22.10 -8.75 -22.16
CA GLU A 153 -20.89 -8.07 -21.66
C GLU A 153 -21.21 -7.05 -20.56
N ILE A 154 -22.25 -6.23 -20.74
CA ILE A 154 -22.64 -5.19 -19.79
C ILE A 154 -23.03 -5.80 -18.45
N ILE A 155 -23.80 -6.90 -18.45
CA ILE A 155 -24.14 -7.63 -17.22
C ILE A 155 -22.87 -8.13 -16.51
N ARG A 156 -21.89 -8.65 -17.27
CA ARG A 156 -20.61 -9.08 -16.69
C ARG A 156 -19.83 -7.91 -16.08
N ILE A 157 -19.78 -6.76 -16.76
CA ILE A 157 -19.12 -5.55 -16.25
C ILE A 157 -19.79 -5.05 -14.97
N GLN A 158 -21.12 -4.98 -14.94
CA GLN A 158 -21.89 -4.60 -13.74
C GLN A 158 -21.61 -5.54 -12.56
N ALA A 159 -21.58 -6.85 -12.82
CA ALA A 159 -21.26 -7.84 -11.79
C ALA A 159 -19.82 -7.68 -11.28
N GLN A 160 -18.85 -7.46 -12.18
CA GLN A 160 -17.46 -7.23 -11.80
C GLN A 160 -17.26 -5.93 -11.01
N GLU A 161 -17.94 -4.86 -11.39
CA GLU A 161 -17.94 -3.59 -10.65
C GLU A 161 -18.46 -3.80 -9.23
N SER A 162 -19.63 -4.43 -9.09
CA SER A 162 -20.25 -4.72 -7.79
C SER A 162 -19.33 -5.56 -6.89
N VAL A 163 -18.75 -6.63 -7.43
CA VAL A 163 -17.80 -7.48 -6.69
C VAL A 163 -16.55 -6.68 -6.30
N ALA A 164 -15.98 -5.88 -7.21
CA ALA A 164 -14.80 -5.08 -6.93
C ALA A 164 -15.05 -4.06 -5.80
N LEU A 165 -16.17 -3.34 -5.85
CA LEU A 165 -16.54 -2.39 -4.80
C LEU A 165 -16.82 -3.08 -3.45
N SER A 166 -17.40 -4.28 -3.46
CA SER A 166 -17.58 -5.08 -2.23
C SER A 166 -16.23 -5.48 -1.61
N LEU A 167 -15.28 -5.96 -2.42
CA LEU A 167 -13.94 -6.31 -1.94
C LEU A 167 -13.19 -5.09 -1.38
N VAL A 168 -13.38 -3.92 -2.00
CA VAL A 168 -12.83 -2.65 -1.51
C VAL A 168 -13.43 -2.24 -0.17
N LYS A 169 -14.73 -2.47 0.02
CA LYS A 169 -15.39 -2.26 1.30
C LYS A 169 -14.84 -3.19 2.37
N GLU A 170 -14.75 -4.49 2.09
CA GLU A 170 -14.22 -5.50 3.03
C GLU A 170 -12.79 -5.17 3.48
N ILE A 171 -11.90 -4.82 2.54
CA ILE A 171 -10.51 -4.47 2.91
C ILE A 171 -10.45 -3.16 3.70
N THR A 172 -11.33 -2.20 3.41
CA THR A 172 -11.43 -0.96 4.18
C THR A 172 -11.92 -1.25 5.60
N GLU A 173 -12.94 -2.08 5.77
CA GLU A 173 -13.41 -2.53 7.09
C GLU A 173 -12.33 -3.29 7.86
N TYR A 174 -11.53 -4.12 7.19
CA TYR A 174 -10.42 -4.84 7.82
C TYR A 174 -9.35 -3.90 8.40
N PHE A 175 -8.97 -2.83 7.69
CA PHE A 175 -7.90 -1.92 8.12
C PHE A 175 -8.38 -0.68 8.90
N HIS A 176 -9.66 -0.30 8.79
CA HIS A 176 -10.23 0.90 9.40
C HIS A 176 -11.31 0.62 10.44
N GLY A 177 -11.79 -0.63 10.55
CA GLY A 177 -12.79 -1.04 11.54
C GLY A 177 -14.05 -0.18 11.46
N ASN A 178 -14.49 0.35 12.61
CA ASN A 178 -15.70 1.18 12.69
C ASN A 178 -15.61 2.48 11.87
N SER A 179 -14.41 3.04 11.66
CA SER A 179 -14.21 4.25 10.85
C SER A 179 -14.43 4.01 9.36
N ALA A 180 -14.50 2.75 8.90
CA ALA A 180 -14.80 2.45 7.50
C ALA A 180 -16.18 2.98 7.05
N LYS A 181 -17.12 3.13 7.99
CA LYS A 181 -18.46 3.69 7.71
C LYS A 181 -18.45 5.19 7.47
N GLU A 182 -17.37 5.88 7.87
CA GLU A 182 -17.19 7.33 7.71
C GLU A 182 -16.34 7.66 6.48
N GLU A 183 -15.75 6.65 5.82
CA GLU A 183 -14.90 6.84 4.65
C GLU A 183 -15.76 7.19 3.43
N ALA A 184 -15.72 8.47 3.03
CA ALA A 184 -16.47 8.98 1.89
C ALA A 184 -15.89 8.52 0.53
N HIS A 185 -14.63 8.10 0.49
CA HIS A 185 -13.95 7.73 -0.75
C HIS A 185 -13.58 6.24 -0.77
N PRO A 186 -14.30 5.38 -1.54
CA PRO A 186 -14.05 3.93 -1.56
C PRO A 186 -12.59 3.54 -1.82
N PHE A 187 -11.89 4.28 -2.68
CA PHE A 187 -10.49 3.98 -3.03
C PHE A 187 -9.44 4.65 -2.13
N ARG A 188 -9.85 5.28 -1.02
CA ARG A 188 -8.93 5.96 -0.09
C ARG A 188 -7.85 5.04 0.46
N ILE A 189 -8.19 3.79 0.76
CA ILE A 189 -7.22 2.81 1.23
C ILE A 189 -6.06 2.62 0.24
N PHE A 190 -6.32 2.61 -1.06
CA PHE A 190 -5.28 2.51 -2.08
C PHE A 190 -4.44 3.78 -2.15
N MET A 191 -5.04 4.97 -1.97
CA MET A 191 -4.29 6.23 -1.92
C MET A 191 -3.29 6.24 -0.77
N VAL A 192 -3.72 5.83 0.43
CA VAL A 192 -2.84 5.73 1.61
C VAL A 192 -1.66 4.81 1.34
N VAL A 193 -1.91 3.62 0.77
CA VAL A 193 -0.84 2.67 0.45
C VAL A 193 0.08 3.20 -0.65
N ARG A 194 -0.45 3.80 -1.72
CA ARG A 194 0.35 4.42 -2.80
C ARG A 194 1.29 5.49 -2.25
N ASP A 195 0.77 6.37 -1.42
CA ASP A 195 1.52 7.49 -0.86
C ASP A 195 2.59 6.98 0.12
N PHE A 196 2.25 5.97 0.93
CA PHE A 196 3.22 5.28 1.77
C PHE A 196 4.32 4.57 0.96
N LEU A 197 3.99 3.90 -0.15
CA LEU A 197 4.99 3.26 -1.01
C LEU A 197 5.96 4.28 -1.63
N THR A 198 5.45 5.47 -1.98
CA THR A 198 6.29 6.57 -2.48
C THR A 198 7.27 7.06 -1.41
N ILE A 199 6.80 7.18 -0.16
CA ILE A 199 7.63 7.49 0.99
C ILE A 199 8.67 6.38 1.24
N LEU A 200 8.25 5.11 1.19
CA LEU A 200 9.12 3.96 1.42
C LEU A 200 10.24 3.90 0.37
N ASP A 201 9.94 4.14 -0.90
CA ASP A 201 10.93 4.18 -1.98
C ASP A 201 12.02 5.23 -1.72
N ARG A 202 11.62 6.39 -1.20
CA ARG A 202 12.56 7.44 -0.81
C ARG A 202 13.44 7.00 0.36
N VAL A 203 12.85 6.42 1.41
CA VAL A 203 13.60 5.94 2.59
C VAL A 203 14.57 4.82 2.20
N CYS A 204 14.16 3.88 1.34
CA CYS A 204 15.04 2.82 0.84
C CYS A 204 16.27 3.39 0.10
N LYS A 205 16.10 4.45 -0.69
CA LYS A 205 17.23 5.15 -1.35
C LYS A 205 18.14 5.83 -0.33
N GLU A 206 17.57 6.53 0.65
CA GLU A 206 18.32 7.21 1.72
C GLU A 206 19.14 6.20 2.55
N VAL A 207 18.53 5.08 2.93
CA VAL A 207 19.21 3.97 3.64
C VAL A 207 20.28 3.29 2.78
N GLY A 208 20.03 3.09 1.48
CA GLY A 208 21.02 2.55 0.54
C GLY A 208 22.30 3.40 0.50
N MET A 209 22.16 4.72 0.39
CA MET A 209 23.29 5.65 0.41
C MET A 209 24.07 5.63 1.74
N ILE A 210 23.37 5.50 2.88
CA ILE A 210 24.02 5.40 4.20
C ILE A 210 24.84 4.11 4.31
N ASN A 211 24.29 3.00 3.83
CA ASN A 211 24.97 1.71 3.83
C ASN A 211 26.24 1.74 2.96
N GLU A 212 26.21 2.38 1.79
CA GLU A 212 27.38 2.56 0.92
C GLU A 212 28.48 3.43 1.58
N ARG A 213 28.12 4.58 2.17
CA ARG A 213 29.08 5.47 2.85
C ARG A 213 29.76 4.82 4.05
N THR A 214 29.03 3.98 4.77
CA THR A 214 29.57 3.23 5.91
C THR A 214 30.62 2.20 5.45
N ILE A 215 30.40 1.54 4.31
CA ILE A 215 31.34 0.59 3.70
C ILE A 215 32.61 1.30 3.21
N VAL A 216 32.48 2.48 2.60
CA VAL A 216 33.64 3.28 2.11
C VAL A 216 34.48 3.81 3.27
N SER A 217 33.85 4.18 4.40
CA SER A 217 34.55 4.69 5.59
C SER A 217 35.29 3.57 6.34
N SER A 218 34.78 2.33 6.35
CA SER A 218 35.49 1.20 6.97
C SER A 218 36.69 0.68 6.14
N ALA A 219 36.78 1.07 4.86
CA ALA A 219 37.95 0.78 4.02
C ALA A 219 39.15 1.71 4.33
N HIS A 220 38.93 2.87 4.94
CA HIS A 220 39.98 3.80 5.38
C HIS A 220 40.11 3.74 6.92
N LYS A 221 41.02 2.90 7.43
CA LYS A 221 41.24 2.73 8.88
C LYS A 221 41.63 4.05 9.56
N PHE A 222 40.69 4.67 10.28
CA PHE A 222 40.95 5.58 11.40
C PHE A 222 39.99 5.27 12.56
N PRO A 223 40.47 5.25 13.83
CA PRO A 223 39.68 4.79 14.96
C PRO A 223 38.77 5.91 15.50
N SER A 224 37.58 6.06 14.94
CA SER A 224 36.55 6.96 15.47
C SER A 224 35.55 6.21 16.35
N ARG A 225 35.60 6.51 17.66
CA ARG A 225 34.73 6.01 18.75
C ARG A 225 33.27 6.49 18.64
N LEU A 226 32.57 6.18 17.55
CA LEU A 226 31.15 6.55 17.39
C LEU A 226 30.23 5.42 16.90
N ILE A 227 30.72 4.18 16.78
CA ILE A 227 29.87 3.05 16.39
C ILE A 227 30.08 1.91 17.37
N GLN A 228 29.50 2.04 18.56
CA GLN A 228 29.37 0.91 19.47
C GLN A 228 27.99 0.92 20.13
N CYS A 229 26.94 0.75 19.31
CA CYS A 229 25.61 0.35 19.77
C CYS A 229 24.90 -0.66 18.82
N TYR A 230 25.51 -1.09 17.71
CA TYR A 230 24.88 -2.02 16.76
C TYR A 230 25.34 -3.48 16.93
N SER A 231 25.30 -3.98 18.16
CA SER A 231 25.66 -5.37 18.42
C SER A 231 24.93 -5.94 19.63
N LYS A 232 23.59 -5.86 19.65
CA LYS A 232 22.74 -6.79 20.41
C LYS A 232 21.40 -7.06 19.69
N PRO A 233 20.98 -8.32 19.52
CA PRO A 233 19.61 -8.63 19.18
C PRO A 233 18.76 -8.16 20.38
N TRP A 234 17.90 -7.16 20.15
CA TRP A 234 16.85 -6.76 21.08
C TRP A 234 17.32 -6.61 22.54
N GLY A 235 18.36 -5.82 22.79
CA GLY A 235 18.80 -5.52 24.15
C GLY A 235 19.94 -4.53 24.20
N GLY A 236 19.64 -3.24 24.13
CA GLY A 236 20.62 -2.19 24.39
C GLY A 236 20.56 -1.01 23.43
N CYS A 237 20.10 0.12 23.94
CA CYS A 237 20.48 1.46 23.51
C CYS A 237 19.97 1.93 22.14
N ILE A 238 18.66 2.18 22.05
CA ILE A 238 18.23 3.43 21.42
C ILE A 238 18.84 4.53 22.31
N SER A 239 19.73 5.38 21.78
CA SER A 239 20.34 6.49 22.52
C SER A 239 19.27 7.17 23.39
N GLY A 240 19.53 7.31 24.70
CA GLY A 240 18.50 7.68 25.69
C GLY A 240 17.76 9.00 25.40
N ASN A 241 18.30 9.84 24.52
CA ASN A 241 17.65 11.06 24.02
C ASN A 241 16.79 10.84 22.77
N LEU A 242 17.18 9.91 21.88
CA LEU A 242 16.37 9.46 20.75
C LEU A 242 15.17 8.65 21.24
N HIS A 243 15.37 7.76 22.21
CA HIS A 243 14.31 6.99 22.86
C HIS A 243 13.31 7.93 23.54
N ARG A 244 13.76 8.83 24.43
CA ARG A 244 12.85 9.74 25.15
C ARG A 244 12.07 10.71 24.25
N ARG A 245 12.59 11.13 23.09
CA ARG A 245 11.88 12.03 22.17
C ARG A 245 11.00 11.30 21.17
N MET A 246 11.41 10.13 20.68
CA MET A 246 10.52 9.23 19.94
C MET A 246 9.32 8.79 20.80
N MET A 247 9.54 8.57 22.11
CA MET A 247 8.47 8.32 23.11
C MET A 247 7.56 9.56 23.34
N ARG A 248 8.00 10.79 23.00
CA ARG A 248 7.18 12.03 23.10
C ARG A 248 6.45 12.40 21.81
N ALA A 249 6.90 11.90 20.64
CA ALA A 249 6.30 12.21 19.34
C ALA A 249 5.30 11.15 18.85
N PHE A 250 5.39 9.92 19.36
CA PHE A 250 4.44 8.85 19.05
C PHE A 250 3.06 8.87 19.75
N PRO A 251 2.75 9.70 20.78
CA PRO A 251 1.43 9.71 21.41
C PRO A 251 0.24 10.11 20.52
N LEU A 252 0.36 10.18 19.20
CA LEU A 252 -0.70 10.63 18.28
C LEU A 252 -1.01 9.65 17.13
N MET A 253 -0.39 8.47 17.08
CA MET A 253 -0.43 7.63 15.88
C MET A 253 -1.31 6.39 15.95
N LEU A 254 -1.35 5.72 17.10
CA LEU A 254 -2.25 4.60 17.28
C LEU A 254 -3.57 5.14 17.83
N ASP A 255 -4.56 5.31 16.97
CA ASP A 255 -5.96 5.27 17.41
C ASP A 255 -6.15 3.88 18.01
N ALA A 256 -6.09 3.81 19.33
CA ALA A 256 -6.29 2.59 20.12
C ALA A 256 -7.79 2.25 20.17
N ASP A 257 -8.43 2.16 19.01
CA ASP A 257 -9.89 1.99 18.88
C ASP A 257 -10.31 0.53 18.69
N THR A 258 -9.40 -0.41 18.88
CA THR A 258 -9.71 -1.84 18.96
C THR A 258 -8.99 -2.47 20.14
N ARG A 259 -9.57 -2.26 21.33
CA ARG A 259 -9.53 -3.25 22.41
C ARG A 259 -10.52 -4.36 22.12
#